data_AF-A0A6M8BGU5-F1
#
_entry.id   AF-A0A6M8BGU5-F1
#
_cell.length_a   1.000
_cell.length_b   1.000
_cell.length_c   1.000
_cell.angle_alpha   90.00
_cell.angle_beta   90.00
_cell.angle_gamma   90.00
#
_symmetry.space_group_name_H-M   'P 1'
#
loop_
_entity.id
_entity.type
_entity.pdbx_description
1 polymer ?
#
loop_
_entity_poly.entity_id
_entity_poly.type
_entity_poly.pdbx_seq_one_letter_code
_entity_poly.pdbx_strand_id
1 'polypeptide(L)'
;MQRGVEPDRAYYLQNEPLIRQNAQVQLPDDPPPDLVVEIEYSSAALNKLPIYAALGVLEVWRYDGRSLFVYALTASAYEETDLSPAFAPIPVKDIPNFLQRASTLGEIEMVRQFRAWVRQQVDMA
;
A
#
# COMPACT_ATOMS: atom_id res chain seq x y z
N MET A 1 -6.22 -7.18 25.84
CA MET A 1 -5.66 -5.90 25.37
C MET A 1 -5.90 -5.84 23.87
N GLN A 2 -6.78 -4.95 23.40
CA GLN A 2 -6.95 -4.71 21.96
C GLN A 2 -5.68 -4.02 21.45
N ARG A 3 -4.84 -4.77 20.72
CA ARG A 3 -3.71 -4.19 20.00
C ARG A 3 -4.26 -3.64 18.69
N GLY A 4 -4.81 -2.43 18.73
CA GLY A 4 -5.04 -1.65 17.52
C GLY A 4 -3.69 -1.19 16.97
N VAL A 5 -3.45 -1.39 15.69
CA VAL A 5 -2.34 -0.77 14.97
C VAL A 5 -2.92 0.30 14.06
N GLU A 6 -2.42 1.53 14.17
CA GLU A 6 -2.77 2.60 13.24
C GLU A 6 -1.74 2.60 12.11
N PRO A 7 -2.18 2.42 10.85
CA PRO A 7 -1.29 2.50 9.71
C PRO A 7 -0.96 3.96 9.36
N ASP A 8 0.18 4.20 8.69
CA ASP A 8 0.48 5.54 8.18
C ASP A 8 -0.55 5.97 7.12
N ARG A 9 -0.95 5.03 6.26
CA ARG A 9 -2.08 5.16 5.33
C ARG A 9 -2.81 3.83 5.16
N ALA A 10 -4.12 3.90 5.04
CA ALA A 10 -4.98 2.78 4.65
C ALA A 10 -5.97 3.23 3.58
N TYR A 11 -6.23 2.36 2.61
CA TYR A 11 -7.09 2.63 1.46
C TYR A 11 -8.09 1.51 1.27
N TYR A 12 -9.37 1.90 1.15
CA TYR A 12 -10.41 1.06 0.60
C TYR A 12 -10.45 1.30 -0.91
N LEU A 13 -10.23 0.24 -1.68
CA LEU A 13 -10.21 0.21 -3.13
C LEU A 13 -11.41 -0.62 -3.61
N GLN A 14 -11.29 -1.94 -3.59
CA GLN A 14 -12.39 -2.85 -3.93
C GLN A 14 -13.47 -2.87 -2.84
N ASN A 15 -13.10 -2.70 -1.57
CA ASN A 15 -14.04 -2.66 -0.45
C ASN A 15 -14.70 -1.29 -0.24
N GLU A 16 -14.32 -0.26 -1.00
CA GLU A 16 -14.86 1.11 -0.86
C GLU A 16 -16.40 1.18 -0.92
N PRO A 17 -17.10 0.50 -1.85
CA PRO A 17 -18.55 0.57 -1.91
C PRO A 17 -19.26 -0.01 -0.68
N LEU A 18 -18.59 -0.90 0.06
CA LEU A 18 -19.12 -1.56 1.25
C LEU A 18 -19.04 -0.67 2.50
N ILE A 19 -18.09 0.26 2.54
CA ILE A 19 -17.81 1.11 3.71
C ILE A 19 -18.20 2.57 3.53
N ARG A 20 -18.53 3.00 2.30
CA ARG A 20 -18.80 4.42 1.96
C ARG A 20 -19.81 5.11 2.90
N GLN A 21 -20.82 4.38 3.36
CA GLN A 21 -21.88 4.93 4.21
C GLN A 21 -21.61 4.77 5.71
N ASN A 22 -20.52 4.09 6.08
CA ASN A 22 -20.18 3.82 7.46
C ASN A 22 -19.47 5.04 8.05
N ALA A 23 -20.12 5.74 8.98
CA ALA A 23 -19.50 6.86 9.69
C ALA A 23 -18.31 6.42 10.56
N GLN A 24 -18.29 5.16 10.99
CA GLN A 24 -17.19 4.51 11.68
C GLN A 24 -17.09 3.07 11.20
N VAL A 25 -15.89 2.63 10.86
CA VAL A 25 -15.60 1.24 10.50
C VAL A 25 -15.32 0.45 11.78
N GLN A 26 -15.97 -0.71 11.95
CA GLN A 26 -15.79 -1.61 13.08
C GLN A 26 -15.20 -2.95 12.61
N LEU A 27 -13.91 -3.17 12.86
CA LEU A 27 -13.28 -4.47 12.58
C LEU A 27 -13.50 -5.45 13.76
N PRO A 28 -13.74 -6.75 13.50
CA PRO A 28 -13.70 -7.43 12.21
C PRO A 28 -15.06 -7.54 11.48
N ASP A 29 -16.10 -6.86 11.96
CA ASP A 29 -17.46 -6.98 11.40
C ASP A 29 -17.59 -6.31 10.02
N ASP A 30 -16.90 -5.19 9.83
CA ASP A 30 -16.71 -4.53 8.55
C ASP A 30 -15.50 -5.09 7.79
N PRO A 31 -15.47 -5.00 6.44
CA PRO A 31 -14.30 -5.41 5.68
C PRO A 31 -13.07 -4.54 6.03
N PRO A 32 -11.86 -5.12 6.08
CA PRO A 32 -10.63 -4.35 6.28
C PRO A 32 -10.30 -3.51 5.04
N PRO A 33 -9.38 -2.52 5.19
CA PRO A 33 -8.83 -1.84 4.01
C PRO A 33 -8.14 -2.85 3.09
N ASP A 34 -8.25 -2.62 1.78
CA ASP A 34 -7.62 -3.48 0.77
C ASP A 34 -6.09 -3.31 0.80
N LEU A 35 -5.63 -2.08 0.98
CA LEU A 35 -4.22 -1.70 0.97
C LEU A 35 -3.85 -0.87 2.19
N VAL A 36 -2.79 -1.28 2.89
CA VAL A 36 -2.10 -0.48 3.91
C VAL A 36 -0.73 -0.07 3.38
N VAL A 37 -0.32 1.17 3.65
CA VAL A 37 1.03 1.67 3.35
C VAL A 37 1.71 2.10 4.65
N GLU A 38 2.90 1.55 4.88
CA GLU A 38 3.77 1.82 6.03
C GLU A 38 5.06 2.49 5.57
N ILE A 39 5.47 3.55 6.27
CA ILE A 39 6.71 4.27 6.03
C ILE A 39 7.66 4.01 7.22
N GLU A 40 8.57 3.06 7.05
CA GLU A 40 9.45 2.59 8.12
C GLU A 40 10.91 3.03 7.91
N TYR A 41 11.28 4.20 8.44
CA TYR A 41 12.67 4.69 8.35
C TYR A 41 13.65 4.02 9.31
N SER A 42 13.17 3.33 10.36
CA SER A 42 14.02 2.82 11.44
C SER A 42 14.02 1.29 11.50
N SER A 43 15.20 0.71 11.75
CA SER A 43 15.38 -0.73 11.99
C SER A 43 14.71 -1.25 13.26
N ALA A 44 14.22 -0.36 14.13
CA ALA A 44 13.46 -0.69 15.34
C ALA A 44 11.94 -0.78 15.08
N ALA A 45 11.51 -0.78 13.82
CA ALA A 45 10.10 -0.91 13.48
C ALA A 45 9.51 -2.20 14.08
N LEU A 46 8.44 -2.05 14.83
CA LEU A 46 7.64 -3.17 15.30
C LEU A 46 7.09 -3.89 14.07
N ASN A 47 7.30 -5.20 13.95
CA ASN A 47 6.73 -5.95 12.85
C ASN A 47 5.19 -5.95 12.95
N LYS A 48 4.54 -5.05 12.19
CA LYS A 48 3.08 -4.88 12.16
C LYS A 48 2.38 -5.89 11.26
N LEU A 49 3.11 -6.59 10.39
CA LEU A 49 2.55 -7.55 9.41
C LEU A 49 1.67 -8.63 10.09
N PRO A 50 2.05 -9.28 11.20
CA PRO A 50 1.17 -10.25 11.85
C PRO A 50 -0.16 -9.64 12.35
N ILE A 51 -0.18 -8.35 12.69
CA ILE A 51 -1.40 -7.66 13.12
C ILE A 51 -2.31 -7.42 11.91
N TYR A 52 -1.77 -6.93 10.79
CA TYR A 52 -2.54 -6.75 9.56
C TYR A 52 -3.07 -8.06 8.98
N ALA A 53 -2.29 -9.14 9.08
CA ALA A 53 -2.73 -10.48 8.68
C ALA A 53 -3.91 -10.97 9.53
N ALA A 54 -3.86 -10.75 10.85
CA ALA A 54 -4.97 -11.08 11.75
C ALA A 54 -6.22 -10.22 11.50
N LEU A 55 -6.07 -9.01 10.97
CA LEU A 55 -7.17 -8.14 10.54
C LEU A 55 -7.67 -8.46 9.12
N GLY A 56 -7.00 -9.32 8.37
CA GLY A 56 -7.39 -9.71 7.02
C GLY A 56 -7.08 -8.69 5.92
N VAL A 57 -6.15 -7.74 6.16
CA VAL A 57 -5.73 -6.77 5.14
C VAL A 57 -5.03 -7.50 3.99
N LEU A 58 -5.55 -7.37 2.77
CA LEU A 58 -5.08 -8.16 1.63
C LEU A 58 -3.68 -7.78 1.15
N GLU A 59 -3.33 -6.50 1.25
CA GLU A 59 -2.07 -5.98 0.74
C GLU A 59 -1.42 -4.97 1.70
N VAL A 60 -0.11 -5.10 1.90
CA VAL A 60 0.69 -4.14 2.68
C VAL A 60 1.89 -3.70 1.85
N TRP A 61 2.04 -2.39 1.68
CA TRP A 61 3.23 -1.76 1.11
C TRP A 61 4.09 -1.21 2.22
N ARG A 62 5.37 -1.57 2.25
CA ARG A 62 6.34 -1.01 3.18
C ARG A 62 7.39 -0.22 2.41
N TYR A 63 7.59 1.04 2.76
CA TYR A 63 8.64 1.88 2.20
C TYR A 63 9.66 2.23 3.28
N ASP A 64 10.94 1.92 3.03
CA ASP A 64 12.02 2.15 4.01
C ASP A 64 12.77 3.50 3.82
N GLY A 65 12.24 4.37 2.96
CA GLY A 65 12.91 5.59 2.53
C GLY A 65 13.76 5.42 1.26
N ARG A 66 13.96 4.20 0.77
CA ARG A 66 14.69 3.91 -0.47
C ARG A 66 13.98 2.92 -1.38
N SER A 67 13.47 1.82 -0.83
CA SER A 67 12.87 0.70 -1.53
C SER A 67 11.43 0.48 -1.07
N LEU A 68 10.57 0.14 -2.02
CA LEU A 68 9.19 -0.27 -1.76
C LEU A 68 9.09 -1.79 -1.80
N PHE A 69 8.61 -2.38 -0.72
CA PHE A 69 8.30 -3.79 -0.59
C PHE A 69 6.79 -3.97 -0.65
N VAL A 70 6.33 -4.98 -1.38
CA VAL A 70 4.90 -5.26 -1.57
C VAL A 70 4.62 -6.64 -1.02
N TYR A 71 3.68 -6.72 -0.08
CA TYR A 71 3.29 -7.94 0.59
C TYR A 71 1.83 -8.25 0.30
N ALA A 72 1.55 -9.47 -0.17
CA ALA A 72 0.19 -9.97 -0.36
C ALA A 72 -0.11 -11.00 0.72
N LEU A 73 -1.32 -10.91 1.31
CA LEU A 73 -1.79 -11.87 2.29
C LEU A 73 -2.17 -13.17 1.57
N THR A 74 -1.48 -14.26 1.91
CA THR A 74 -1.89 -15.62 1.53
C THR A 74 -2.69 -16.25 2.68
N ALA A 75 -2.79 -17.58 2.76
CA ALA A 75 -3.68 -18.27 3.71
C ALA A 75 -3.63 -17.74 5.15
N SER A 76 -2.44 -17.41 5.67
CA SER A 76 -2.29 -16.90 7.05
C SER A 76 -1.09 -15.97 7.26
N ALA A 77 -0.34 -15.65 6.21
CA ALA A 77 0.88 -14.86 6.32
C ALA A 77 1.10 -14.04 5.04
N TYR A 78 1.93 -13.01 5.17
CA TYR A 78 2.33 -12.19 4.04
C TYR A 78 3.49 -12.82 3.29
N GLU A 79 3.40 -12.81 1.98
CA GLU A 79 4.48 -13.14 1.06
C GLU A 79 4.85 -11.90 0.25
N GLU A 80 6.15 -11.67 0.05
CA GLU A 80 6.59 -10.59 -0.82
C GLU A 80 6.29 -10.96 -2.28
N THR A 81 5.71 -10.02 -3.01
CA THR A 81 5.35 -10.15 -4.43
C THR A 81 5.94 -8.99 -5.23
N ASP A 82 6.12 -9.19 -6.53
CA ASP A 82 6.53 -8.13 -7.46
C ASP A 82 5.34 -7.33 -8.00
N LEU A 83 4.14 -7.89 -7.92
CA LEU A 83 2.91 -7.28 -8.43
C LEU A 83 1.90 -7.05 -7.31
N SER A 84 1.22 -5.91 -7.38
CA SER A 84 0.11 -5.59 -6.50
C SER A 84 -1.13 -6.40 -6.89
N PRO A 85 -1.81 -7.09 -5.95
CA PRO A 85 -3.11 -7.69 -6.20
C PRO A 85 -4.24 -6.65 -6.39
N ALA A 86 -4.10 -5.43 -5.85
CA ALA A 86 -5.15 -4.42 -5.92
C ALA A 86 -5.15 -3.58 -7.21
N PHE A 87 -4.04 -3.52 -7.93
CA PHE A 87 -3.89 -2.73 -9.16
C PHE A 87 -3.68 -3.62 -10.39
N ALA A 88 -3.82 -3.03 -11.58
CA ALA A 88 -3.31 -3.62 -12.83
C ALA A 88 -1.81 -4.00 -12.67
N PRO A 89 -1.25 -4.93 -13.48
CA PRO A 89 0.12 -5.43 -13.32
C PRO A 89 1.17 -4.38 -13.73
N ILE A 90 1.21 -3.27 -12.98
CA ILE A 90 2.18 -2.20 -13.10
C ILE A 90 3.33 -2.46 -12.12
N PRO A 91 4.57 -2.09 -12.45
CA PRO A 91 5.71 -2.31 -11.58
C PRO A 91 5.74 -1.28 -10.45
N VAL A 92 4.86 -1.44 -9.46
CA VAL A 92 4.70 -0.51 -8.32
C VAL A 92 6.00 -0.30 -7.53
N LYS A 93 6.91 -1.29 -7.54
CA LYS A 93 8.24 -1.18 -6.92
C LYS A 93 9.13 -0.11 -7.55
N ASP A 94 8.78 0.40 -8.73
CA ASP A 94 9.48 1.52 -9.39
C ASP A 94 9.01 2.90 -8.92
N ILE A 95 7.91 3.00 -8.15
CA ILE A 95 7.37 4.26 -7.63
C ILE A 95 8.44 5.10 -6.88
N PRO A 96 9.29 4.52 -6.01
CA PRO A 96 10.35 5.27 -5.34
C PRO A 96 11.33 6.00 -6.26
N ASN A 97 11.52 5.53 -7.50
CA ASN A 97 12.41 6.20 -8.45
C ASN A 97 11.92 7.61 -8.81
N PHE A 98 10.60 7.83 -8.80
CA PHE A 98 10.02 9.16 -8.98
C PHE A 98 10.24 10.04 -7.76
N LEU A 99 10.06 9.47 -6.55
CA LEU A 99 10.27 10.18 -5.28
C LEU A 99 11.72 10.66 -5.13
N GLN A 100 12.69 9.82 -5.48
CA GLN A 100 14.11 10.19 -5.42
C GLN A 100 14.46 11.35 -6.36
N ARG A 101 13.78 11.46 -7.51
CA ARG A 101 14.00 12.54 -8.48
C ARG A 101 13.23 13.83 -8.15
N ALA A 102 12.28 13.78 -7.22
CA ALA A 102 11.43 14.93 -6.86
C ALA A 102 12.23 16.14 -6.39
N SER A 103 13.33 15.92 -5.67
CA SER A 103 14.24 16.98 -5.20
C SER A 103 14.91 17.77 -6.33
N THR A 104 15.09 17.15 -7.49
CA THR A 104 15.75 17.76 -8.66
C THR A 104 14.74 18.28 -9.69
N LEU A 105 13.66 17.54 -9.94
CA LEU A 105 12.65 17.90 -10.95
C LEU A 105 11.60 18.87 -10.43
N GLY A 106 11.39 18.92 -9.11
CA GLY A 106 10.23 19.55 -8.49
C GLY A 106 9.00 18.63 -8.49
N GLU A 107 8.12 18.83 -7.51
CA GLU A 107 6.97 17.94 -7.26
C GLU A 107 5.98 17.89 -8.43
N ILE A 108 5.65 19.04 -9.02
CA ILE A 108 4.68 19.13 -10.12
C ILE A 108 5.14 18.30 -11.33
N GLU A 109 6.41 18.47 -11.71
CA GLU A 109 6.98 17.76 -12.87
C GLU A 109 7.14 16.26 -12.58
N MET A 110 7.53 15.91 -11.35
CA MET A 110 7.58 14.52 -10.91
C MET A 110 6.20 13.84 -11.02
N VAL A 111 5.14 14.46 -10.49
CA VAL A 111 3.77 13.92 -10.57
C VAL A 111 3.31 13.79 -12.02
N ARG A 112 3.68 14.74 -12.89
CA ARG A 112 3.37 14.68 -14.33
C ARG A 112 4.04 13.47 -14.99
N GLN A 113 5.33 13.25 -14.73
CA GLN A 113 6.08 12.11 -15.27
C GLN A 113 5.56 10.78 -14.72
N PHE A 114 5.26 10.72 -13.42
CA PHE A 114 4.66 9.54 -12.80
C PHE A 114 3.34 9.16 -13.47
N ARG A 115 2.42 10.12 -13.65
CA ARG A 115 1.13 9.88 -14.33
C ARG A 115 1.31 9.43 -15.78
N ALA A 116 2.27 10.01 -16.50
CA ALA A 116 2.56 9.61 -17.88
C ALA A 116 3.07 8.16 -17.93
N TRP A 117 3.97 7.80 -17.03
CA TRP A 117 4.48 6.44 -16.90
C TRP A 117 3.38 5.44 -16.54
N VAL A 118 2.52 5.72 -15.54
CA VAL A 118 1.41 4.82 -15.19
C VAL A 118 0.51 4.53 -16.41
N ARG A 119 0.17 5.56 -17.19
CA ARG A 119 -0.65 5.38 -18.41
C ARG A 119 0.03 4.45 -19.41
N GLN A 120 1.33 4.62 -19.64
CA GLN A 120 2.09 3.74 -20.54
C GLN A 120 2.07 2.28 -20.07
N GLN A 121 2.19 2.04 -18.75
CA GLN A 121 2.14 0.68 -18.22
C GLN A 121 0.76 0.05 -18.40
N VAL A 122 -0.31 0.82 -18.15
CA VAL A 122 -1.69 0.35 -18.29
C VAL A 122 -2.05 0.10 -19.76
N ASP A 123 -1.60 0.95 -20.69
CA ASP A 123 -1.85 0.77 -22.13
C ASP A 123 -1.11 -0.45 -22.72
N MET A 124 -0.07 -0.94 -22.04
CA MET A 124 0.73 -2.10 -22.43
C MET A 124 0.29 -3.41 -21.77
N ALA A 125 -0.60 -3.34 -20.77
CA ALA A 125 -1.11 -4.48 -19.99
C ALA A 125 -2.38 -5.07 -20.61
#